data_AF-A0A7U0AU90-F1
#
_entry.id   AF-A0A7U0AU90-F1
#
_cell.length_a   1.000
_cell.length_b   1.000
_cell.length_c   1.000
_cell.angle_alpha   90.00
_cell.angle_beta   90.00
_cell.angle_gamma   90.00
#
_symmetry.space_group_name_H-M   'P 1'
#
loop_
_entity.id
_entity.type
_entity.pdbx_description
1 polymer ?
#
loop_
_entity_poly.entity_id
_entity_poly.type
_entity_poly.pdbx_seq_one_letter_code
_entity_poly.pdbx_strand_id
1 'polypeptide(L)'
;MSLVNNEFSKKQAIFTVSDANYAVMALTMFDSVSEHYPESDLFLFVVGKGNVDKIDNNINVIYIHDILDDIDLSQRISYYLQVELATSFRPQCFEHLFSHNYDSAIYLDPDLYIFRRMTEVDELLEDGASGVVTPHALKTVRSNVAVIGDETFLKCGIFNLGFLALNCTSETLRMLSWWKDKLKWQCVADSRLGLFVDQKWLDLLPTYFDGFEILKSPLYNLAPWNSEHYSVISDLHGKFYIDNFDNPIAFIHFSGVRRASNHFSFLK
;
A
#
# COMPACT_ATOMS: atom_id res chain seq x y z
N MET A 1 -30.36 -29.96 -16.60
CA MET A 1 -29.84 -29.95 -15.21
C MET A 1 -28.37 -30.32 -15.27
N SER A 2 -27.50 -29.33 -15.55
CA SER A 2 -26.08 -29.44 -15.21
C SER A 2 -25.91 -28.75 -13.87
N LEU A 3 -25.25 -29.46 -12.96
CA LEU A 3 -25.02 -29.05 -11.59
C LEU A 3 -24.22 -27.75 -11.53
N VAL A 4 -24.63 -26.94 -10.58
CA VAL A 4 -24.06 -25.65 -10.17
C VAL A 4 -22.60 -25.84 -9.77
N ASN A 5 -21.65 -25.30 -10.55
CA ASN A 5 -20.37 -24.85 -10.01
C ASN A 5 -20.54 -23.38 -9.62
N ASN A 6 -21.19 -23.13 -8.49
CA ASN A 6 -20.98 -21.89 -7.75
C ASN A 6 -19.65 -22.05 -7.01
N GLU A 7 -18.54 -21.99 -7.74
CA GLU A 7 -17.34 -21.43 -7.11
C GLU A 7 -17.71 -19.98 -6.83
N PHE A 8 -17.93 -19.65 -5.55
CA PHE A 8 -18.05 -18.26 -5.15
C PHE A 8 -16.75 -17.58 -5.63
N SER A 9 -16.85 -16.70 -6.62
CA SER A 9 -15.72 -15.89 -7.07
C SER A 9 -15.14 -15.22 -5.84
N LYS A 10 -13.84 -15.41 -5.58
CA LYS A 10 -13.16 -14.77 -4.45
C LYS A 10 -13.38 -13.26 -4.55
N LYS A 11 -13.85 -12.64 -3.48
CA LYS A 11 -14.13 -11.21 -3.42
C LYS A 11 -12.87 -10.46 -3.00
N GLN A 12 -12.36 -9.59 -3.86
CA GLN A 12 -11.16 -8.79 -3.60
C GLN A 12 -11.53 -7.32 -3.36
N ALA A 13 -10.90 -6.72 -2.36
CA ALA A 13 -10.92 -5.28 -2.14
C ALA A 13 -9.54 -4.68 -2.48
N ILE A 14 -9.52 -3.50 -3.08
CA ILE A 14 -8.31 -2.70 -3.22
C ILE A 14 -8.54 -1.36 -2.53
N PHE A 15 -7.65 -0.97 -1.62
CA PHE A 15 -7.88 0.20 -0.80
C PHE A 15 -6.63 1.04 -0.58
N THR A 16 -6.89 2.28 -0.18
CA THR A 16 -5.87 3.21 0.29
C THR A 16 -6.37 3.97 1.51
N VAL A 17 -5.43 4.61 2.22
CA VAL A 17 -5.73 5.51 3.33
C VAL A 17 -5.18 6.88 2.96
N SER A 18 -6.04 7.89 2.98
CA SER A 18 -5.63 9.27 2.68
C SER A 18 -6.42 10.24 3.55
N ASP A 19 -5.85 11.42 3.82
CA ASP A 19 -6.69 12.53 4.23
C ASP A 19 -7.43 13.15 3.03
N ALA A 20 -8.43 13.98 3.31
CA ALA A 20 -9.25 14.60 2.28
C ALA A 20 -8.46 15.53 1.33
N ASN A 21 -7.34 16.11 1.78
CA ASN A 21 -6.52 17.01 0.93
C ASN A 21 -5.66 16.25 -0.08
N TYR A 22 -5.27 15.01 0.25
CA TYR A 22 -4.51 14.13 -0.63
C TYR A 22 -5.37 13.14 -1.43
N ALA A 23 -6.69 13.16 -1.24
CA ALA A 23 -7.63 12.27 -1.93
C ALA A 23 -7.49 12.30 -3.46
N VAL A 24 -7.09 13.42 -4.07
CA VAL A 24 -6.87 13.50 -5.52
C VAL A 24 -5.78 12.53 -6.02
N MET A 25 -4.71 12.31 -5.24
CA MET A 25 -3.68 11.33 -5.62
C MET A 25 -4.25 9.91 -5.53
N ALA A 26 -5.00 9.61 -4.47
CA ALA A 26 -5.72 8.35 -4.32
C ALA A 26 -6.68 8.10 -5.50
N LEU A 27 -7.39 9.12 -5.98
CA LEU A 27 -8.26 9.00 -7.17
C LEU A 27 -7.47 8.65 -8.43
N THR A 28 -6.34 9.31 -8.68
CA THR A 28 -5.48 8.97 -9.82
C THR A 28 -4.93 7.54 -9.72
N MET A 29 -4.56 7.11 -8.51
CA MET A 29 -4.15 5.72 -8.25
C MET A 29 -5.31 4.76 -8.58
N PHE A 30 -6.53 5.04 -8.10
CA PHE A 30 -7.71 4.20 -8.38
C PHE A 30 -8.11 4.17 -9.86
N ASP A 31 -7.95 5.28 -10.60
CA ASP A 31 -8.19 5.28 -12.04
C ASP A 31 -7.28 4.25 -12.73
N SER A 32 -5.99 4.21 -12.37
CA SER A 32 -5.05 3.21 -12.88
C SER A 32 -5.34 1.78 -12.41
N VAL A 33 -5.84 1.61 -11.18
CA VAL A 33 -6.27 0.29 -10.67
C VAL A 33 -7.47 -0.23 -11.46
N SER A 34 -8.45 0.63 -11.74
CA SER A 34 -9.71 0.27 -12.41
C SER A 34 -9.49 -0.27 -13.82
N GLU A 35 -8.41 0.16 -14.49
CA GLU A 35 -8.01 -0.37 -15.81
C GLU A 35 -7.52 -1.83 -15.75
N HIS A 36 -7.07 -2.30 -14.59
CA HIS A 36 -6.39 -3.59 -14.41
C HIS A 36 -7.11 -4.57 -13.47
N TYR A 37 -7.99 -4.05 -12.61
CA TYR A 37 -8.83 -4.78 -11.66
C TYR A 37 -10.30 -4.33 -11.72
N PRO A 38 -10.97 -4.41 -12.89
CA PRO A 38 -12.36 -3.97 -13.05
C PRO A 38 -13.36 -4.76 -12.19
N GLU A 39 -12.96 -5.92 -11.68
CA GLU A 39 -13.77 -6.80 -10.82
C GLU A 39 -13.61 -6.54 -9.32
N SER A 40 -12.59 -5.78 -8.91
CA SER A 40 -12.32 -5.51 -7.49
C SER A 40 -13.12 -4.33 -6.97
N ASP A 41 -13.57 -4.41 -5.72
CA ASP A 41 -14.21 -3.28 -5.06
C ASP A 41 -13.15 -2.31 -4.53
N LEU A 42 -13.31 -1.02 -4.81
CA LEU A 42 -12.35 0.02 -4.45
C LEU A 42 -12.79 0.75 -3.17
N PHE A 43 -11.84 1.01 -2.26
CA PHE A 43 -12.11 1.64 -0.98
C PHE A 43 -11.14 2.77 -0.63
N LEU A 44 -11.68 3.97 -0.41
CA LEU A 44 -10.93 5.09 0.15
C LEU A 44 -11.26 5.23 1.64
N PHE A 45 -10.29 4.89 2.49
CA PHE A 45 -10.39 5.17 3.92
C PHE A 45 -9.89 6.59 4.21
N VAL A 46 -10.77 7.44 4.74
CA VAL A 46 -10.49 8.85 4.96
C VAL A 46 -10.10 9.10 6.42
N VAL A 47 -8.91 9.66 6.63
CA VAL A 47 -8.42 10.06 7.95
C VAL A 47 -8.41 11.59 8.09
N GLY A 48 -8.68 12.08 9.30
CA GLY A 48 -8.60 13.51 9.62
C GLY A 48 -9.89 14.27 9.33
N LYS A 49 -9.76 15.59 9.10
CA LYS A 49 -10.89 16.51 8.89
C LYS A 49 -11.08 16.79 7.40
N GLY A 50 -12.33 16.99 7.01
CA GLY A 50 -12.72 17.31 5.64
C GLY A 50 -13.63 16.23 5.07
N ASN A 51 -14.39 16.62 4.05
CA ASN A 51 -15.18 15.68 3.27
C ASN A 51 -14.48 15.48 1.93
N VAL A 52 -14.47 14.25 1.47
CA VAL A 52 -14.21 13.99 0.06
C VAL A 52 -15.55 14.18 -0.63
N ASP A 53 -15.71 15.29 -1.36
CA ASP A 53 -16.92 15.55 -2.16
C ASP A 53 -17.16 14.35 -3.08
N LYS A 54 -18.45 14.02 -3.33
CA LYS A 54 -18.90 12.83 -4.06
C LYS A 54 -17.93 12.44 -5.18
N ILE A 55 -17.21 11.35 -4.93
CA ILE A 55 -16.36 10.69 -5.91
C ILE A 55 -17.31 9.89 -6.82
N ASP A 56 -17.44 10.28 -8.08
CA ASP A 56 -18.36 9.64 -9.04
C ASP A 56 -17.76 8.37 -9.70
N ASN A 57 -16.81 7.71 -9.03
CA ASN A 57 -15.91 6.72 -9.64
C ASN A 57 -16.07 5.29 -9.08
N ASN A 58 -17.26 4.87 -8.61
CA ASN A 58 -17.47 3.54 -8.00
C ASN A 58 -16.53 3.22 -6.81
N ILE A 59 -16.00 4.24 -6.14
CA ILE A 59 -15.13 4.09 -4.97
C ILE A 59 -15.98 4.19 -3.69
N ASN A 60 -15.86 3.21 -2.82
CA ASN A 60 -16.49 3.21 -1.50
C ASN A 60 -15.68 4.07 -0.54
N VAL A 61 -16.27 5.15 -0.02
CA VAL A 61 -15.61 6.06 0.92
C VAL A 61 -16.02 5.70 2.35
N ILE A 62 -15.04 5.42 3.20
CA ILE A 62 -15.24 5.09 4.62
C ILE A 62 -14.40 6.04 5.45
N TYR A 63 -15.00 6.71 6.43
CA TYR A 63 -14.22 7.53 7.35
C TYR A 63 -13.67 6.68 8.49
N ILE A 64 -12.42 6.89 8.88
CA ILE A 64 -11.79 6.13 9.97
C ILE A 64 -12.56 6.26 11.29
N HIS A 65 -13.23 7.39 11.52
CA HIS A 65 -14.08 7.59 12.70
C HIS A 65 -15.36 6.74 12.71
N ASP A 66 -15.77 6.19 11.57
CA ASP A 66 -16.94 5.30 11.50
C ASP A 66 -16.59 3.84 11.88
N ILE A 67 -15.30 3.48 11.89
CA ILE A 67 -14.85 2.09 12.09
C ILE A 67 -13.94 1.90 13.32
N LEU A 68 -13.51 2.99 13.96
CA LEU A 68 -12.62 2.95 15.11
C LEU A 68 -13.29 3.53 16.35
N ASP A 69 -12.97 2.95 17.50
CA ASP A 69 -13.37 3.46 18.81
C ASP A 69 -12.88 4.91 19.03
N ASP A 70 -13.75 5.77 19.55
CA ASP A 70 -13.50 7.19 19.75
C ASP A 70 -12.28 7.47 20.64
N ILE A 71 -12.03 6.62 21.65
CA ILE A 71 -10.91 6.78 22.57
C ILE A 71 -9.60 6.43 21.84
N ASP A 72 -9.57 5.32 21.09
CA ASP A 72 -8.39 4.95 20.29
C ASP A 72 -8.10 6.01 19.21
N LEU A 73 -9.13 6.49 18.51
CA LEU A 73 -8.96 7.54 17.50
C LEU A 73 -8.42 8.84 18.12
N SER A 74 -9.03 9.31 19.21
CA SER A 74 -8.62 10.54 19.89
C SER A 74 -7.18 10.47 20.41
N GLN A 75 -6.79 9.30 20.95
CA GLN A 75 -5.43 9.03 21.38
C GLN A 75 -4.44 9.18 20.22
N ARG A 76 -4.71 8.51 19.09
CA ARG A 76 -3.83 8.52 17.92
C ARG A 76 -3.70 9.92 17.30
N ILE A 77 -4.82 10.64 17.17
CA ILE A 77 -4.83 12.04 16.69
C ILE A 77 -3.98 12.94 17.59
N SER A 78 -3.97 12.68 18.90
CA SER A 78 -3.21 13.48 19.87
C SER A 78 -1.71 13.15 19.90
N TYR A 79 -1.34 11.92 19.51
CA TYR A 79 0.03 11.40 19.67
C TYR A 79 0.84 11.39 18.36
N TYR A 80 0.19 11.15 17.23
CA TYR A 80 0.86 10.95 15.95
C TYR A 80 0.89 12.18 15.06
N LEU A 81 2.01 12.38 14.37
CA LEU A 81 2.11 13.29 13.24
C LEU A 81 1.29 12.77 12.05
N GLN A 82 1.05 13.61 11.05
CA GLN A 82 0.14 13.28 9.93
C GLN A 82 0.46 11.95 9.22
N VAL A 83 1.72 11.70 8.88
CA VAL A 83 2.15 10.44 8.24
C VAL A 83 2.03 9.24 9.17
N GLU A 84 2.42 9.41 10.44
CA GLU A 84 2.30 8.38 11.48
C GLU A 84 0.82 8.01 11.70
N LEU A 85 -0.05 9.02 11.72
CA LEU A 85 -1.48 8.85 11.90
C LEU A 85 -2.10 8.10 10.73
N ALA A 86 -1.84 8.52 9.49
CA ALA A 86 -2.38 7.91 8.28
C ALA A 86 -1.99 6.43 8.13
N THR A 87 -0.80 6.06 8.57
CA THR A 87 -0.30 4.68 8.51
C THR A 87 -0.79 3.82 9.68
N SER A 88 -1.15 4.42 10.81
CA SER A 88 -1.47 3.69 12.04
C SER A 88 -2.76 2.85 11.99
N PHE A 89 -3.65 3.10 11.03
CA PHE A 89 -4.98 2.47 10.93
C PHE A 89 -5.08 1.35 9.90
N ARG A 90 -4.02 1.10 9.12
CA ARG A 90 -4.03 0.06 8.07
C ARG A 90 -4.51 -1.31 8.59
N PRO A 91 -4.12 -1.80 9.78
CA PRO A 91 -4.65 -3.05 10.31
C PRO A 91 -6.18 -3.06 10.42
N GLN A 92 -6.76 -1.98 10.94
CA GLN A 92 -8.21 -1.85 11.12
C GLN A 92 -8.95 -1.74 9.78
N CYS A 93 -8.35 -1.13 8.76
CA CYS A 93 -8.91 -1.14 7.40
C CYS A 93 -8.99 -2.55 6.83
N PHE A 94 -7.92 -3.35 6.96
CA PHE A 94 -7.95 -4.77 6.58
C PHE A 94 -8.98 -5.57 7.36
N GLU A 95 -9.02 -5.43 8.70
CA GLU A 95 -10.01 -6.12 9.54
C GLU A 95 -11.44 -5.76 9.15
N HIS A 96 -11.70 -4.48 8.83
CA HIS A 96 -13.00 -4.03 8.36
C HIS A 96 -13.39 -4.71 7.05
N LEU A 97 -12.49 -4.76 6.06
CA LEU A 97 -12.79 -5.43 4.79
C LEU A 97 -13.04 -6.93 5.01
N PHE A 98 -12.22 -7.61 5.79
CA PHE A 98 -12.40 -9.03 6.08
C PHE A 98 -13.69 -9.32 6.86
N SER A 99 -14.12 -8.45 7.78
CA SER A 99 -15.41 -8.59 8.46
C SER A 99 -16.62 -8.39 7.52
N HIS A 100 -16.40 -7.82 6.33
CA HIS A 100 -17.42 -7.60 5.28
C HIS A 100 -17.32 -8.62 4.14
N ASN A 101 -16.78 -9.82 4.43
CA ASN A 101 -16.70 -10.97 3.52
C ASN A 101 -15.85 -10.73 2.28
N TYR A 102 -14.76 -9.96 2.40
CA TYR A 102 -13.69 -9.96 1.40
C TYR A 102 -12.70 -11.09 1.69
N ASP A 103 -12.38 -11.86 0.66
CA ASP A 103 -11.43 -12.99 0.72
C ASP A 103 -9.98 -12.52 0.65
N SER A 104 -9.74 -11.41 -0.05
CA SER A 104 -8.43 -10.75 -0.14
C SER A 104 -8.57 -9.24 -0.15
N ALA A 105 -7.52 -8.57 0.28
CA ALA A 105 -7.41 -7.13 0.23
C ALA A 105 -6.00 -6.69 -0.19
N ILE A 106 -5.90 -5.67 -1.03
CA ILE A 106 -4.64 -5.06 -1.44
C ILE A 106 -4.63 -3.61 -0.98
N TYR A 107 -3.64 -3.26 -0.18
CA TYR A 107 -3.31 -1.89 0.17
C TYR A 107 -2.35 -1.29 -0.86
N LEU A 108 -2.65 -0.06 -1.29
CA LEU A 108 -1.79 0.76 -2.15
C LEU A 108 -1.67 2.17 -1.54
N ASP A 109 -0.45 2.68 -1.40
CA ASP A 109 -0.22 4.10 -1.10
C ASP A 109 -0.84 5.00 -2.20
N PRO A 110 -1.36 6.18 -1.84
CA PRO A 110 -2.08 7.05 -2.77
C PRO A 110 -1.17 7.70 -3.82
N ASP A 111 0.16 7.62 -3.70
CA ASP A 111 1.15 8.11 -4.66
C ASP A 111 1.76 6.98 -5.52
N LEU A 112 1.03 5.87 -5.68
CA LEU A 112 1.30 4.82 -6.65
C LEU A 112 0.55 5.04 -7.97
N TYR A 113 1.11 4.51 -9.06
CA TYR A 113 0.38 4.34 -10.32
C TYR A 113 0.60 2.92 -10.86
N ILE A 114 -0.49 2.26 -11.25
CA ILE A 114 -0.50 0.89 -11.75
C ILE A 114 -0.42 0.90 -13.28
N PHE A 115 0.50 0.12 -13.85
CA PHE A 115 0.74 0.04 -15.30
C PHE A 115 0.32 -1.32 -15.90
N ARG A 116 0.09 -2.33 -15.05
CA ARG A 116 -0.54 -3.60 -15.40
C ARG A 116 -1.09 -4.29 -14.16
N ARG A 117 -1.94 -5.30 -14.38
CA ARG A 117 -2.36 -6.24 -13.34
C ARG A 117 -1.14 -6.86 -12.65
N MET A 118 -1.20 -6.98 -11.33
CA MET A 118 -0.16 -7.57 -10.49
C MET A 118 -0.32 -9.10 -10.47
N THR A 119 -0.24 -9.73 -11.64
CA THR A 119 -0.46 -11.18 -11.84
C THR A 119 0.33 -12.05 -10.88
N GLU A 120 1.59 -11.69 -10.59
CA GLU A 120 2.44 -12.44 -9.67
C GLU A 120 1.94 -12.36 -8.22
N VAL A 121 1.26 -11.29 -7.84
CA VAL A 121 0.61 -11.16 -6.52
C VAL A 121 -0.65 -12.01 -6.48
N ASP A 122 -1.46 -11.94 -7.54
CA ASP A 122 -2.70 -12.74 -7.65
C ASP A 122 -2.39 -14.24 -7.56
N GLU A 123 -1.40 -14.71 -8.31
CA GLU A 123 -0.94 -16.11 -8.29
C GLU A 123 -0.49 -16.54 -6.89
N LEU A 124 0.32 -15.74 -6.19
CA LEU A 124 0.75 -16.06 -4.82
C LEU A 124 -0.43 -16.13 -3.84
N LEU A 125 -1.41 -15.23 -3.95
CA LEU A 125 -2.62 -15.26 -3.12
C LEU A 125 -3.53 -16.44 -3.49
N GLU A 126 -3.63 -16.81 -4.77
CA GLU A 126 -4.40 -17.95 -5.24
C GLU A 126 -3.79 -19.27 -4.75
N ASP A 127 -2.46 -19.37 -4.77
CA ASP A 127 -1.67 -20.51 -4.26
C ASP A 127 -1.69 -20.63 -2.73
N GLY A 128 -2.31 -19.68 -2.03
CA GLY A 128 -2.60 -19.77 -0.60
C GLY A 128 -1.67 -18.97 0.32
N ALA A 129 -0.90 -18.02 -0.20
CA ALA A 129 -0.16 -17.08 0.64
C ALA A 129 -1.14 -16.31 1.55
N SER A 130 -0.82 -16.20 2.84
CA SER A 130 -1.52 -15.32 3.78
C SER A 130 -1.29 -13.85 3.45
N GLY A 131 -0.10 -13.51 2.96
CA GLY A 131 0.19 -12.16 2.48
C GLY A 131 1.42 -12.08 1.60
N VAL A 132 1.52 -10.99 0.85
CA VAL A 132 2.62 -10.67 -0.06
C VAL A 132 3.17 -9.29 0.27
N VAL A 133 4.48 -9.21 0.46
CA VAL A 133 5.22 -7.95 0.68
C VAL A 133 6.28 -7.76 -0.41
N THR A 134 6.65 -6.49 -0.65
CA THR A 134 7.74 -6.14 -1.56
C THR A 134 8.88 -5.45 -0.81
N PRO A 135 10.15 -5.79 -1.09
CA PRO A 135 11.29 -5.13 -0.48
C PRO A 135 11.47 -3.70 -1.04
N HIS A 136 12.08 -2.79 -0.27
CA HIS A 136 12.45 -1.47 -0.80
C HIS A 136 13.44 -1.57 -1.98
N ALA A 137 14.39 -2.51 -1.89
CA ALA A 137 15.45 -2.66 -2.88
C ALA A 137 15.85 -4.13 -3.03
N LEU A 138 16.30 -4.48 -4.23
CA LEU A 138 16.84 -5.81 -4.58
C LEU A 138 18.35 -5.78 -4.82
N LYS A 139 18.95 -4.59 -4.85
CA LYS A 139 20.37 -4.35 -5.05
C LYS A 139 20.83 -3.32 -4.01
N THR A 140 22.11 -3.36 -3.66
CA THR A 140 22.76 -2.39 -2.76
C THR A 140 22.73 -1.00 -3.37
N VAL A 141 22.47 0.02 -2.54
CA VAL A 141 22.47 1.43 -2.96
C VAL A 141 23.80 1.78 -3.64
N ARG A 142 23.75 2.36 -4.84
CA ARG A 142 24.94 2.67 -5.66
C ARG A 142 25.35 4.13 -5.58
N SER A 143 24.41 5.03 -5.30
CA SER A 143 24.70 6.45 -5.12
C SER A 143 23.85 7.06 -4.00
N ASN A 144 24.24 8.27 -3.56
CA ASN A 144 23.50 9.01 -2.54
C ASN A 144 22.34 9.83 -3.13
N VAL A 145 21.70 9.33 -4.19
CA VAL A 145 20.53 9.97 -4.81
C VAL A 145 19.27 9.40 -4.14
N ALA A 146 18.48 10.28 -3.53
CA ALA A 146 17.28 9.98 -2.72
C ALA A 146 17.49 9.24 -1.38
N VAL A 147 18.48 8.35 -1.26
CA VAL A 147 18.83 7.63 -0.01
C VAL A 147 20.33 7.66 0.26
N ILE A 148 20.76 7.43 1.51
CA ILE A 148 22.17 7.45 1.92
C ILE A 148 22.54 6.04 2.38
N GLY A 149 22.99 5.22 1.43
CA GLY A 149 23.43 3.85 1.69
C GLY A 149 22.33 2.88 2.13
N ASP A 150 22.71 1.62 2.32
CA ASP A 150 21.81 0.55 2.74
C ASP A 150 21.30 0.76 4.20
N GLU A 151 22.02 1.56 5.01
CA GLU A 151 21.64 1.91 6.37
C GLU A 151 20.29 2.64 6.44
N THR A 152 19.86 3.29 5.35
CA THR A 152 18.51 3.84 5.26
C THR A 152 17.47 2.74 5.45
N PHE A 153 17.60 1.59 4.80
CA PHE A 153 16.65 0.47 4.92
C PHE A 153 16.72 -0.20 6.30
N LEU A 154 17.89 -0.20 6.95
CA LEU A 154 18.00 -0.64 8.34
C LEU A 154 17.21 0.26 9.30
N LYS A 155 17.05 1.55 8.98
CA LYS A 155 16.28 2.50 9.79
C LYS A 155 14.80 2.48 9.45
N CYS A 156 14.44 2.52 8.17
CA CYS A 156 13.04 2.64 7.75
C CYS A 156 12.31 1.30 7.61
N GLY A 157 13.01 0.19 7.33
CA GLY A 157 12.41 -1.12 7.11
C GLY A 157 12.90 -1.76 5.81
N ILE A 158 12.96 -3.10 5.78
CA ILE A 158 13.40 -3.85 4.59
C ILE A 158 12.27 -3.98 3.55
N PHE A 159 11.01 -3.94 3.99
CA PHE A 159 9.83 -3.91 3.12
C PHE A 159 9.31 -2.49 2.97
N ASN A 160 8.89 -2.14 1.75
CA ASN A 160 8.22 -0.88 1.51
C ASN A 160 6.72 -1.10 1.58
N LEU A 161 6.08 -0.44 2.54
CA LEU A 161 4.67 -0.65 2.81
C LEU A 161 3.76 0.34 2.09
N GLY A 162 4.22 0.86 0.94
CA GLY A 162 3.30 1.41 -0.05
C GLY A 162 2.45 0.32 -0.71
N PHE A 163 2.85 -0.94 -0.59
CA PHE A 163 2.07 -2.08 -1.06
C PHE A 163 2.01 -3.18 0.03
N LEU A 164 0.82 -3.73 0.25
CA LEU A 164 0.63 -4.93 1.05
C LEU A 164 -0.61 -5.67 0.54
N ALA A 165 -0.47 -6.93 0.16
CA ALA A 165 -1.60 -7.77 -0.22
C ALA A 165 -1.81 -8.88 0.80
N LEU A 166 -3.05 -9.12 1.22
CA LEU A 166 -3.39 -10.10 2.26
C LEU A 166 -4.60 -10.93 1.83
N ASN A 167 -4.54 -12.24 2.07
CA ASN A 167 -5.72 -13.09 2.11
C ASN A 167 -6.32 -13.10 3.52
N CYS A 168 -7.64 -13.27 3.61
CA CYS A 168 -8.35 -13.48 4.87
C CYS A 168 -8.09 -14.90 5.42
N THR A 169 -6.91 -15.10 6.02
CA THR A 169 -6.53 -16.36 6.68
C THR A 169 -6.46 -16.17 8.19
N SER A 170 -6.49 -17.27 8.96
CA SER A 170 -6.28 -17.21 10.41
C SER A 170 -4.93 -16.59 10.78
N GLU A 171 -3.92 -16.80 9.95
CA GLU A 171 -2.56 -16.29 10.18
C GLU A 171 -2.47 -14.80 9.86
N THR A 172 -3.15 -14.34 8.81
CA THR A 172 -3.34 -12.91 8.54
C THR A 172 -4.05 -12.22 9.68
N LEU A 173 -5.14 -12.79 10.21
CA LEU A 173 -5.87 -12.20 11.34
C LEU A 173 -5.00 -12.14 12.61
N ARG A 174 -4.17 -13.15 12.85
CA ARG A 174 -3.19 -13.15 13.94
C ARG A 174 -2.15 -12.04 13.76
N MET A 175 -1.64 -11.86 12.54
CA MET A 175 -0.71 -10.79 12.18
C MET A 175 -1.33 -9.41 12.37
N LEU A 176 -2.55 -9.19 11.87
CA LEU A 176 -3.27 -7.92 12.01
C LEU A 176 -3.51 -7.56 13.47
N SER A 177 -3.91 -8.52 14.31
CA SER A 177 -4.09 -8.29 15.76
C SER A 177 -2.78 -7.85 16.42
N TRP A 178 -1.68 -8.54 16.14
CA TRP A 178 -0.36 -8.19 16.67
C TRP A 178 0.09 -6.82 16.19
N TRP A 179 -0.06 -6.53 14.90
CA TRP A 179 0.38 -5.27 14.29
C TRP A 179 -0.44 -4.11 14.85
N LYS A 180 -1.76 -4.25 14.96
CA LYS A 180 -2.68 -3.29 15.58
C LYS A 180 -2.25 -2.93 17.01
N ASP A 181 -1.89 -3.90 17.83
CA ASP A 181 -1.42 -3.68 19.20
C ASP A 181 -0.14 -2.82 19.23
N LYS A 182 0.78 -3.02 18.28
CA LYS A 182 1.98 -2.17 18.15
C LYS A 182 1.63 -0.77 17.69
N LEU A 183 0.84 -0.64 16.63
CA LEU A 183 0.52 0.66 16.03
C LEU A 183 -0.34 1.54 16.92
N LYS A 184 -0.95 1.00 17.98
CA LYS A 184 -1.66 1.82 18.98
C LYS A 184 -0.75 2.83 19.67
N TRP A 185 0.51 2.48 19.94
CA TRP A 185 1.44 3.34 20.68
C TRP A 185 2.81 3.53 20.01
N GLN A 186 3.11 2.73 19.00
CA GLN A 186 4.46 2.61 18.44
C GLN A 186 4.49 2.79 16.91
N CYS A 187 3.52 3.52 16.34
CA CYS A 187 3.51 3.93 14.95
C CYS A 187 4.27 5.26 14.75
N VAL A 188 5.48 5.36 15.31
CA VAL A 188 6.29 6.60 15.29
C VAL A 188 7.48 6.48 14.36
N ALA A 189 7.90 7.59 13.76
CA ALA A 189 9.15 7.71 13.04
C ALA A 189 10.29 8.13 13.99
N ASP A 190 10.81 7.17 14.77
CA ASP A 190 11.92 7.41 15.70
C ASP A 190 13.01 6.33 15.61
N SER A 191 14.07 6.67 14.88
CA SER A 191 15.24 5.80 14.69
C SER A 191 15.94 5.40 16.00
N ARG A 192 15.80 6.16 17.10
CA ARG A 192 16.41 5.82 18.40
C ARG A 192 15.71 4.63 19.06
N LEU A 193 14.42 4.45 18.76
CA LEU A 193 13.63 3.32 19.22
C LEU A 193 13.70 2.13 18.23
N GLY A 194 14.40 2.28 17.10
CA GLY A 194 14.38 1.32 16.01
C GLY A 194 13.03 1.25 15.29
N LEU A 195 12.23 2.32 15.36
CA LEU A 195 10.88 2.39 14.80
C LEU A 195 10.83 3.35 13.61
N PHE A 196 10.02 2.98 12.63
CA PHE A 196 9.67 3.85 11.52
C PHE A 196 8.27 3.50 11.04
N VAL A 197 7.31 4.26 11.57
CA VAL A 197 5.87 4.12 11.32
C VAL A 197 5.43 2.65 11.41
N ASP A 198 4.47 2.26 10.61
CA ASP A 198 3.89 0.93 10.59
C ASP A 198 4.77 -0.10 9.88
N GLN A 199 5.47 0.29 8.82
CA GLN A 199 6.25 -0.62 7.97
C GLN A 199 7.40 -1.31 8.69
N LYS A 200 8.06 -0.64 9.65
CA LYS A 200 9.24 -1.19 10.32
C LYS A 200 8.91 -2.43 11.13
N TRP A 201 7.68 -2.53 11.62
CA TRP A 201 7.20 -3.73 12.31
C TRP A 201 7.18 -4.95 11.40
N LEU A 202 6.87 -4.77 10.11
CA LEU A 202 6.80 -5.89 9.17
C LEU A 202 8.16 -6.46 8.80
N ASP A 203 9.29 -5.88 9.23
CA ASP A 203 10.59 -6.55 9.15
C ASP A 203 10.59 -7.90 9.91
N LEU A 204 9.73 -8.04 10.91
CA LEU A 204 9.61 -9.25 11.73
C LEU A 204 8.71 -10.33 11.09
N LEU A 205 7.94 -9.96 10.07
CA LEU A 205 6.93 -10.81 9.45
C LEU A 205 7.45 -12.19 9.02
N PRO A 206 8.62 -12.33 8.34
CA PRO A 206 9.15 -13.63 7.93
C PRO A 206 9.57 -14.56 9.08
N THR A 207 9.67 -14.03 10.30
CA THR A 207 10.11 -14.79 11.48
C THR A 207 8.98 -15.05 12.46
N TYR A 208 7.93 -14.23 12.43
CA TYR A 208 6.83 -14.28 13.40
C TYR A 208 5.59 -14.96 12.85
N PHE A 209 5.43 -15.03 11.52
CA PHE A 209 4.22 -15.52 10.87
C PHE A 209 4.54 -16.40 9.66
N ASP A 210 3.69 -17.40 9.43
CA ASP A 210 3.83 -18.35 8.33
C ASP A 210 3.01 -17.93 7.10
N GLY A 211 3.37 -18.45 5.93
CA GLY A 211 2.62 -18.24 4.69
C GLY A 211 2.67 -16.81 4.16
N PHE A 212 3.67 -16.02 4.54
CA PHE A 212 3.90 -14.71 3.95
C PHE A 212 5.04 -14.75 2.95
N GLU A 213 4.76 -14.28 1.73
CA GLU A 213 5.68 -14.34 0.60
C GLU A 213 6.36 -12.99 0.38
N ILE A 214 7.68 -13.05 0.13
CA ILE A 214 8.48 -11.89 -0.23
C ILE A 214 8.64 -11.87 -1.75
N LEU A 215 7.86 -11.04 -2.43
CA LEU A 215 7.92 -10.89 -3.88
C LEU A 215 9.16 -10.07 -4.27
N LYS A 216 10.25 -10.77 -4.61
CA LYS A 216 11.52 -10.18 -5.05
C LYS A 216 11.53 -9.92 -6.55
N SER A 217 10.74 -8.95 -7.01
CA SER A 217 10.64 -8.57 -8.42
C SER A 217 10.92 -7.08 -8.63
N PRO A 218 11.78 -6.69 -9.60
CA PRO A 218 12.04 -5.28 -9.89
C PRO A 218 10.86 -4.61 -10.62
N LEU A 219 9.85 -5.38 -11.02
CA LEU A 219 8.65 -4.90 -11.70
C LEU A 219 7.70 -4.19 -10.72
N TYR A 220 7.94 -4.35 -9.43
CA TYR A 220 7.16 -3.82 -8.34
C TYR A 220 8.00 -2.80 -7.57
N ASN A 221 7.34 -1.76 -7.06
CA ASN A 221 7.96 -0.79 -6.16
C ASN A 221 9.20 -0.10 -6.73
N LEU A 222 9.19 0.17 -8.05
CA LEU A 222 10.15 1.08 -8.64
C LEU A 222 9.91 2.49 -8.07
N ALA A 223 10.94 3.10 -7.53
CA ALA A 223 10.84 4.32 -6.74
C ALA A 223 12.16 5.12 -6.79
N PRO A 224 12.18 6.40 -6.33
CA PRO A 224 13.40 7.21 -6.35
C PRO A 224 14.62 6.53 -5.72
N TRP A 225 14.46 5.80 -4.62
CA TRP A 225 15.55 5.14 -3.88
C TRP A 225 16.16 3.91 -4.57
N ASN A 226 15.48 3.30 -5.56
CA ASN A 226 16.00 2.14 -6.28
C ASN A 226 16.05 2.34 -7.81
N SER A 227 15.57 3.48 -8.32
CA SER A 227 15.49 3.78 -9.75
C SER A 227 16.84 3.71 -10.46
N GLU A 228 17.94 4.10 -9.80
CA GLU A 228 19.29 4.05 -10.35
C GLU A 228 19.80 2.63 -10.66
N HIS A 229 19.13 1.60 -10.16
CA HIS A 229 19.51 0.21 -10.36
C HIS A 229 19.08 -0.36 -11.71
N TYR A 230 18.23 0.37 -12.43
CA TYR A 230 17.49 -0.13 -13.59
C TYR A 230 17.48 0.90 -14.71
N SER A 231 17.47 0.41 -15.95
CA SER A 231 17.07 1.24 -17.09
C SER A 231 15.56 1.17 -17.23
N VAL A 232 14.88 2.31 -17.23
CA VAL A 232 13.44 2.39 -17.48
C VAL A 232 13.23 2.76 -18.94
N ILE A 233 12.58 1.87 -19.69
CA ILE A 233 12.25 2.10 -21.09
C ILE A 233 10.73 2.13 -21.27
N SER A 234 10.26 2.86 -22.27
CA SER A 234 8.84 2.94 -22.62
C SER A 234 8.60 2.45 -24.04
N ASP A 235 7.44 1.84 -24.27
CA ASP A 235 6.96 1.59 -25.63
C ASP A 235 6.16 2.77 -26.19
N LEU A 236 5.69 2.64 -27.44
CA LEU A 236 4.86 3.65 -28.11
C LEU A 236 3.42 3.73 -27.56
N HIS A 237 3.04 2.82 -26.67
CA HIS A 237 1.71 2.71 -26.08
C HIS A 237 1.67 3.17 -24.61
N GLY A 238 2.77 3.73 -24.10
CA GLY A 238 2.83 4.28 -22.75
C GLY A 238 3.08 3.25 -21.66
N LYS A 239 3.45 2.01 -21.99
CA LYS A 239 3.89 1.03 -21.00
C LYS A 239 5.36 1.21 -20.67
N PHE A 240 5.73 0.95 -19.43
CA PHE A 240 7.10 1.04 -18.95
C PHE A 240 7.66 -0.35 -18.58
N TYR A 241 8.95 -0.52 -18.80
CA TYR A 241 9.65 -1.79 -18.62
C TYR A 241 11.01 -1.58 -17.93
N ILE A 242 11.48 -2.63 -17.24
CA ILE A 242 12.79 -2.68 -16.58
C ILE A 242 13.81 -3.41 -17.45
N ASP A 243 14.88 -2.70 -17.82
CA ASP A 243 16.07 -3.17 -18.55
C ASP A 243 15.80 -3.69 -19.99
N ASN A 244 14.66 -4.32 -20.27
CA ASN A 244 14.23 -4.82 -21.58
C ASN A 244 12.69 -4.95 -21.66
N PHE A 245 12.15 -5.23 -22.85
CA PHE A 245 10.69 -5.27 -23.11
C PHE A 245 9.97 -6.51 -22.57
N ASP A 246 10.68 -7.50 -22.02
CA ASP A 246 10.06 -8.69 -21.41
C ASP A 246 9.67 -8.47 -19.94
N ASN A 247 10.03 -7.31 -19.39
CA ASN A 247 9.92 -6.98 -17.97
C ASN A 247 8.99 -5.77 -17.74
N PRO A 248 7.66 -5.90 -17.99
CA PRO A 248 6.73 -4.80 -17.82
C PRO A 248 6.54 -4.45 -16.34
N ILE A 249 6.66 -3.16 -16.00
CA ILE A 249 6.47 -2.65 -14.66
C ILE A 249 5.00 -2.81 -14.25
N ALA A 250 4.75 -3.37 -13.07
CA ALA A 250 3.44 -3.48 -12.45
C ALA A 250 2.99 -2.14 -11.86
N PHE A 251 3.83 -1.51 -11.05
CA PHE A 251 3.56 -0.18 -10.52
C PHE A 251 4.84 0.61 -10.21
N ILE A 252 4.71 1.94 -10.22
CA ILE A 252 5.75 2.88 -9.80
C ILE A 252 5.25 3.62 -8.56
N HIS A 253 6.12 3.75 -7.56
CA HIS A 253 5.90 4.51 -6.34
C HIS A 253 6.55 5.87 -6.46
N PHE A 254 5.73 6.91 -6.62
CA PHE A 254 6.16 8.30 -6.73
C PHE A 254 6.42 8.91 -5.34
N SER A 255 7.11 8.18 -4.49
CA SER A 255 7.29 8.52 -3.08
C SER A 255 7.97 9.88 -2.91
N GLY A 256 7.38 10.71 -2.07
CA GLY A 256 7.88 12.06 -1.79
C GLY A 256 7.54 13.10 -2.86
N VAL A 257 6.86 12.71 -3.96
CA VAL A 257 6.25 13.66 -4.88
C VAL A 257 5.14 14.41 -4.15
N ARG A 258 5.12 15.74 -4.31
CA ARG A 258 4.10 16.61 -3.71
C ARG A 258 3.30 17.28 -4.80
N ARG A 259 1.98 17.40 -4.58
CA ARG A 259 1.14 18.24 -5.43
C ARG A 259 1.71 19.67 -5.45
N ALA A 260 1.90 20.21 -6.65
CA ALA A 260 2.28 21.60 -6.80
C ALA A 260 1.16 22.49 -6.22
N SER A 261 1.45 23.23 -5.16
CA SER A 261 0.46 24.08 -4.47
C SER A 261 0.18 25.38 -5.22
N ASN A 262 1.11 25.86 -6.07
CA ASN A 262 0.96 27.02 -6.95
C ASN A 262 1.83 26.87 -8.20
N HIS A 263 1.30 26.30 -9.28
CA HIS A 263 2.06 26.16 -10.53
C HIS A 263 2.38 27.53 -11.18
N PHE A 264 1.63 28.59 -10.82
CA PHE A 264 1.81 29.96 -11.29
C PHE A 264 1.80 31.01 -10.15
N SER A 265 2.51 30.77 -9.04
CA SER A 265 2.58 31.77 -7.95
C SER A 265 3.19 33.12 -8.36
N PHE A 266 3.86 33.18 -9.51
CA PHE A 266 4.57 34.36 -10.02
C PHE A 266 3.73 35.25 -10.94
N LEU A 267 2.47 34.88 -11.24
CA LEU A 267 1.54 35.70 -12.05
C LEU A 267 0.72 36.68 -11.18
N LYS A 268 1.28 37.16 -10.08
CA LYS A 268 0.67 38.20 -9.23
C LYS A 268 1.30 39.57 -9.47
#